data_AF-A0AAU4UC71-F1
#
_entry.id   AF-A0AAU4UC71-F1
#
_cell.length_a   1.000
_cell.length_b   1.000
_cell.length_c   1.000
_cell.angle_alpha   90.00
_cell.angle_beta   90.00
_cell.angle_gamma   90.00
#
_symmetry.space_group_name_H-M   'P 1'
#
loop_
_entity.id
_entity.type
_entity.pdbx_description
1 polymer ?
#
loop_
_entity_poly.entity_id
_entity_poly.type
_entity_poly.pdbx_seq_one_letter_code
_entity_poly.pdbx_strand_id
1 'polypeptide(L)'
;MTITVRTKTTGAVLGASAVAATLLLVPLGGDPDEREPGRRVVLSDTKEAVPSGSATDWVSYGDQVAVVRVTAEHEQRDSGDADEGGEEYLPRSVNLRIEERVWERSGASTLPDSISVTVDGWQAKGTGRIRVGSDNTSRLEVGHDYLIAFARFSDGVWSPLGSGGVLPYDNNRVGEGEFEGEVVTVDAYRSVMRRQLVVGEEEPMAFRAAGQPTSGVRKLLRGTAPDPEIAQYFDLDAVARHEKVAGVADTPDTFCSVASPLTVSEKSRYTPNELASVLTDLAAMTSKSVAPSLHSYAASLQTGDGTSATVDNSARKASITTIERECGTEVGELLSNDTDSME
;
A
#
# COMPACT_ATOMS: atom_id res chain seq x y z
N MET A 1 30.43 -31.01 -29.13
CA MET A 1 30.64 -30.17 -27.94
C MET A 1 29.65 -29.01 -28.08
N THR A 2 28.46 -29.18 -27.51
CA THR A 2 27.29 -28.35 -27.79
C THR A 2 27.14 -27.36 -26.64
N ILE A 3 27.27 -26.07 -26.93
CA ILE A 3 27.15 -24.99 -25.94
C ILE A 3 25.66 -24.72 -25.74
N THR A 4 25.13 -25.18 -24.61
CA THR A 4 23.77 -24.85 -24.16
C THR A 4 23.80 -23.53 -23.40
N VAL A 5 23.35 -22.45 -24.04
CA VAL A 5 23.10 -21.17 -23.38
C VAL A 5 21.81 -21.30 -22.58
N ARG A 6 21.90 -21.25 -21.24
CA ARG A 6 20.74 -21.13 -20.36
C ARG A 6 20.35 -19.66 -20.27
N THR A 7 19.26 -19.29 -20.93
CA THR A 7 18.56 -18.02 -20.73
C THR A 7 17.99 -18.02 -19.31
N LYS A 8 18.43 -17.09 -18.46
CA LYS A 8 17.83 -16.85 -17.14
C LYS A 8 16.61 -15.94 -17.36
N THR A 9 15.43 -16.46 -17.09
CA THR A 9 14.21 -15.68 -16.92
C THR A 9 14.32 -14.89 -15.62
N THR A 10 14.40 -13.56 -15.74
CA THR A 10 14.32 -12.62 -14.61
C THR A 10 12.84 -12.55 -14.21
N GLY A 11 12.49 -13.14 -13.06
CA GLY A 11 11.17 -12.95 -12.46
C GLY A 11 11.19 -11.69 -11.62
N ALA A 12 10.48 -10.66 -12.04
CA ALA A 12 10.14 -9.53 -11.18
C ALA A 12 9.15 -10.02 -10.12
N VAL A 13 9.45 -9.82 -8.84
CA VAL A 13 8.44 -9.93 -7.79
C VAL A 13 7.60 -8.66 -7.88
N LEU A 14 6.63 -8.68 -8.78
CA LEU A 14 5.55 -7.71 -8.79
C LEU A 14 4.69 -8.01 -7.55
N GLY A 15 4.72 -7.11 -6.57
CA GLY A 15 3.58 -6.96 -5.68
C GLY A 15 2.39 -6.58 -6.55
N ALA A 16 1.57 -7.55 -6.92
CA ALA A 16 0.38 -7.34 -7.73
C ALA A 16 -0.67 -6.64 -6.85
N SER A 17 -0.60 -5.32 -6.79
CA SER A 17 -1.64 -4.48 -6.22
C SER A 17 -2.78 -4.38 -7.24
N ALA A 18 -3.89 -5.05 -6.97
CA ALA A 18 -5.14 -4.77 -7.67
C ALA A 18 -5.66 -3.41 -7.17
N VAL A 19 -5.40 -2.35 -7.94
CA VAL A 19 -5.90 -1.00 -7.63
C VAL A 19 -7.36 -0.92 -8.05
N ALA A 20 -8.27 -1.09 -7.09
CA ALA A 20 -9.67 -0.72 -7.27
C ALA A 20 -9.82 0.79 -6.97
N ALA A 21 -9.49 1.64 -7.94
CA ALA A 21 -9.69 3.08 -7.82
C ALA A 21 -11.20 3.40 -7.87
N THR A 22 -11.83 3.67 -6.73
CA THR A 22 -13.19 4.20 -6.68
C THR A 22 -13.15 5.70 -6.99
N LEU A 23 -13.36 6.06 -8.26
CA LEU A 23 -13.42 7.45 -8.71
C LEU A 23 -14.79 8.07 -8.36
N LEU A 24 -14.81 9.04 -7.45
CA LEU A 24 -15.91 10.01 -7.37
C LEU A 24 -15.81 10.98 -8.56
N LEU A 25 -16.66 10.78 -9.56
CA LEU A 25 -16.80 11.67 -10.73
C LEU A 25 -17.35 13.04 -10.29
N VAL A 26 -16.50 14.06 -10.24
CA VAL A 26 -16.97 15.46 -10.24
C VAL A 26 -17.18 15.89 -11.70
N PRO A 27 -18.38 16.37 -12.09
CA PRO A 27 -18.63 16.81 -13.46
C PRO A 27 -17.78 18.05 -13.78
N LEU A 28 -16.98 17.98 -14.84
CA LEU A 28 -16.22 19.10 -15.37
C LEU A 28 -17.17 20.10 -16.04
N GLY A 29 -17.59 21.10 -15.31
CA GLY A 29 -18.29 22.27 -15.84
C GLY A 29 -17.84 23.55 -15.13
N GLY A 30 -17.12 24.43 -15.84
CA GLY A 30 -17.00 25.85 -15.50
C GLY A 30 -15.59 26.42 -15.32
N ASP A 31 -15.20 27.18 -16.35
CA ASP A 31 -14.18 28.25 -16.49
C ASP A 31 -12.65 28.01 -16.40
N PRO A 32 -11.87 28.66 -17.30
CA PRO A 32 -10.43 28.45 -17.44
C PRO A 32 -9.66 29.37 -16.50
N ASP A 33 -9.15 28.78 -15.41
CA ASP A 33 -7.96 29.31 -14.76
C ASP A 33 -6.77 28.55 -15.38
N GLU A 34 -5.89 29.26 -16.08
CA GLU A 34 -4.69 28.74 -16.77
C GLU A 34 -3.69 28.16 -15.76
N ARG A 35 -3.98 26.96 -15.23
CA ARG A 35 -2.98 26.08 -14.61
C ARG A 35 -2.70 24.95 -15.59
N GLU A 36 -1.43 24.85 -15.98
CA GLU A 36 -0.92 23.86 -16.94
C GLU A 36 -1.57 22.47 -16.76
N PRO A 37 -2.12 21.86 -17.83
CA PRO A 37 -2.65 20.50 -17.79
C PRO A 37 -1.48 19.53 -17.59
N GLY A 38 -1.22 19.15 -16.33
CA GLY A 38 -0.13 18.22 -15.99
C GLY A 38 0.29 18.16 -14.52
N ARG A 39 -0.21 19.04 -13.65
CA ARG A 39 0.17 19.04 -12.21
C ARG A 39 -0.71 18.19 -11.30
N ARG A 40 -1.87 17.72 -11.78
CA ARG A 40 -2.76 16.92 -10.93
C ARG A 40 -2.21 15.50 -10.78
N VAL A 41 -1.80 15.15 -9.57
CA VAL A 41 -1.46 13.78 -9.18
C VAL A 41 -2.73 13.10 -8.65
N VAL A 42 -2.95 11.85 -9.06
CA VAL A 42 -3.92 10.96 -8.42
C VAL A 42 -3.17 10.11 -7.41
N LEU A 43 -3.64 10.13 -6.17
CA LEU A 43 -3.06 9.37 -5.06
C LEU A 43 -3.82 8.06 -4.88
N SER A 44 -3.08 6.96 -4.80
CA SER A 44 -3.61 5.65 -4.40
C SER A 44 -3.19 5.30 -2.99
N ASP A 45 -4.09 4.62 -2.27
CA ASP A 45 -3.73 3.91 -1.04
C ASP A 45 -2.93 2.65 -1.42
N THR A 46 -1.83 2.39 -0.72
CA THR A 46 -0.95 1.24 -1.00
C THR A 46 -0.74 0.41 0.25
N LYS A 47 -1.01 -0.90 0.14
CA LYS A 47 -0.63 -1.86 1.18
C LYS A 47 0.87 -2.09 1.12
N GLU A 48 1.55 -1.82 2.22
CA GLU A 48 2.98 -2.06 2.36
C GLU A 48 3.28 -3.52 2.73
N ALA A 49 4.39 -4.04 2.23
CA ALA A 49 4.81 -5.41 2.55
C ALA A 49 5.36 -5.54 3.98
N VAL A 50 5.87 -4.44 4.55
CA VAL A 50 6.44 -4.34 5.89
C VAL A 50 6.15 -2.95 6.47
N PRO A 51 6.06 -2.80 7.80
CA PRO A 51 5.97 -1.50 8.44
C PRO A 51 7.14 -0.57 8.06
N SER A 52 6.84 0.70 7.80
CA SER A 52 7.85 1.70 7.42
C SER A 52 7.63 3.09 8.04
N GLY A 53 6.66 3.25 8.94
CA GLY A 53 6.19 4.56 9.39
C GLY A 53 6.98 5.16 10.55
N SER A 54 7.59 4.35 11.41
CA SER A 54 8.23 4.77 12.66
C SER A 54 9.76 4.63 12.63
N ALA A 55 10.45 5.21 13.62
CA ALA A 55 11.89 5.03 13.73
C ALA A 55 12.22 3.58 14.08
N THR A 56 11.38 2.91 14.87
CA THR A 56 11.50 1.48 15.20
C THR A 56 11.37 0.62 13.95
N ASP A 57 10.42 0.92 13.07
CA ASP A 57 10.26 0.21 11.79
C ASP A 57 11.52 0.32 10.94
N TRP A 58 12.07 1.54 10.82
CA TRP A 58 13.26 1.79 10.02
C TRP A 58 14.48 1.00 10.52
N VAL A 59 14.68 0.89 11.84
CA VAL A 59 15.82 0.13 12.39
C VAL A 59 15.59 -1.39 12.45
N SER A 60 14.32 -1.83 12.41
CA SER A 60 13.96 -3.25 12.47
C SER A 60 13.91 -3.90 11.09
N TYR A 61 13.32 -3.21 10.12
CA TYR A 61 13.14 -3.74 8.76
C TYR A 61 14.13 -3.13 7.76
N GLY A 62 14.58 -1.90 7.97
CA GLY A 62 15.57 -1.25 7.12
C GLY A 62 16.98 -1.82 7.28
N ASP A 63 17.77 -1.71 6.22
CA ASP A 63 19.19 -2.07 6.19
C ASP A 63 20.08 -0.82 6.14
N GLN A 64 19.64 0.22 5.41
CA GLN A 64 20.40 1.44 5.17
C GLN A 64 19.45 2.64 5.14
N VAL A 65 19.93 3.81 5.58
CA VAL A 65 19.23 5.09 5.37
C VAL A 65 20.20 6.05 4.68
N ALA A 66 19.75 6.67 3.60
CA ALA A 66 20.60 7.55 2.80
C ALA A 66 19.84 8.77 2.28
N VAL A 67 20.59 9.85 2.05
CA VAL A 67 20.14 10.96 1.20
C VAL A 67 20.47 10.62 -0.24
N VAL A 68 19.49 10.74 -1.12
CA VAL A 68 19.61 10.43 -2.52
C VAL A 68 19.12 11.58 -3.38
N ARG A 69 19.76 11.79 -4.52
CA ARG A 69 19.24 12.66 -5.59
C ARG A 69 18.64 11.82 -6.70
N VAL A 70 17.43 12.17 -7.12
CA VAL A 70 16.84 11.62 -8.35
C VAL A 70 17.48 12.31 -9.56
N THR A 71 18.20 11.53 -10.37
CA THR A 71 19.01 12.05 -11.49
C THR A 71 18.38 11.86 -12.86
N ALA A 72 17.51 10.87 -13.00
CA ALA A 72 16.80 10.58 -14.24
C ALA A 72 15.55 9.76 -13.95
N GLU A 73 14.61 9.80 -14.90
CA GLU A 73 13.44 8.95 -14.94
C GLU A 73 13.31 8.29 -16.32
N HIS A 74 12.75 7.09 -16.34
CA HIS A 74 12.52 6.31 -17.55
C HIS A 74 11.16 5.62 -17.43
N GLU A 75 10.26 5.94 -18.35
CA GLU A 75 8.99 5.23 -18.49
C GLU A 75 9.26 3.74 -18.79
N GLN A 76 8.56 2.85 -18.09
CA GLN A 76 8.58 1.43 -18.35
C GLN A 76 7.31 1.08 -19.12
N ARG A 77 7.46 0.80 -20.42
CA ARG A 77 6.40 0.19 -21.22
C ARG A 77 6.64 -1.30 -21.27
N ASP A 78 5.63 -2.08 -20.90
CA ASP A 78 5.63 -3.49 -21.25
C ASP A 78 5.52 -3.58 -22.77
N SER A 79 6.45 -4.30 -23.39
CA SER A 79 6.53 -4.44 -24.86
C SER A 79 5.42 -5.33 -25.45
N GLY A 80 4.36 -5.59 -24.68
CA GLY A 80 3.42 -6.71 -24.88
C GLY A 80 2.13 -6.35 -25.57
N ASP A 81 1.33 -5.44 -25.04
CA ASP A 81 -0.07 -5.27 -25.47
C ASP A 81 -0.46 -3.79 -25.51
N ALA A 82 -0.36 -3.19 -26.69
CA ALA A 82 -0.97 -1.89 -26.94
C ALA A 82 -2.47 -2.11 -27.17
N ASP A 83 -3.25 -2.14 -26.09
CA ASP A 83 -4.70 -2.14 -26.20
C ASP A 83 -5.16 -0.79 -26.79
N GLU A 84 -5.68 -0.82 -28.03
CA GLU A 84 -6.03 0.35 -28.88
C GLU A 84 -7.13 1.29 -28.32
N GLY A 85 -7.45 1.24 -27.03
CA GLY A 85 -8.38 2.16 -26.39
C GLY A 85 -8.50 2.06 -24.87
N GLY A 86 -7.59 1.35 -24.20
CA GLY A 86 -7.65 1.08 -22.75
C GLY A 86 -7.06 2.19 -21.89
N GLU A 87 -7.49 2.25 -20.63
CA GLU A 87 -6.75 2.95 -19.58
C GLU A 87 -5.51 2.10 -19.24
N GLU A 88 -4.32 2.66 -19.41
CA GLU A 88 -3.05 1.95 -19.23
C GLU A 88 -2.32 2.52 -18.01
N TYR A 89 -1.86 1.65 -17.11
CA TYR A 89 -0.94 2.04 -16.06
C TYR A 89 0.50 1.92 -16.55
N LEU A 90 1.25 3.02 -16.49
CA LEU A 90 2.61 3.14 -16.97
C LEU A 90 3.55 3.37 -15.77
N PRO A 91 4.16 2.31 -15.20
CA PRO A 91 5.18 2.49 -14.17
C PRO A 91 6.41 3.20 -14.76
N ARG A 92 7.26 3.71 -13.88
CA ARG A 92 8.54 4.29 -14.28
C ARG A 92 9.66 3.80 -13.38
N SER A 93 10.87 3.86 -13.90
CA SER A 93 12.08 3.70 -13.10
C SER A 93 12.76 5.04 -12.91
N VAL A 94 13.33 5.24 -11.72
CA VAL A 94 14.12 6.43 -11.39
C VAL A 94 15.53 6.04 -10.99
N ASN A 95 16.51 6.80 -11.47
CA ASN A 95 17.91 6.63 -11.11
C ASN A 95 18.25 7.49 -9.91
N LEU A 96 18.60 6.83 -8.81
CA LEU A 96 18.98 7.44 -7.55
C LEU A 96 20.50 7.45 -7.43
N ARG A 97 21.07 8.63 -7.17
CA ARG A 97 22.48 8.77 -6.78
C ARG A 97 22.55 8.96 -5.27
N ILE A 98 23.35 8.15 -4.59
CA ILE A 98 23.54 8.28 -3.13
C ILE A 98 24.48 9.45 -2.86
N GLU A 99 23.98 10.46 -2.15
CA GLU A 99 24.74 11.66 -1.76
C GLU A 99 25.37 11.50 -0.37
N GLU A 100 24.60 10.94 0.57
CA GLU A 100 25.04 10.72 1.95
C GLU A 100 24.48 9.41 2.50
N ARG A 101 25.32 8.58 3.15
CA ARG A 101 24.86 7.45 3.97
C ARG A 101 24.64 7.93 5.41
N VAL A 102 23.40 7.90 5.88
CA VAL A 102 22.96 8.48 7.16
C VAL A 102 23.05 7.46 8.30
N TRP A 103 22.60 6.24 8.06
CA TRP A 103 22.58 5.14 9.01
C TRP A 103 22.69 3.79 8.28
N GLU A 104 23.27 2.81 8.97
CA GLU A 104 23.45 1.44 8.47
C GLU A 104 23.19 0.47 9.64
N ARG A 105 22.42 -0.59 9.36
CA ARG A 105 22.23 -1.69 10.30
C ARG A 105 23.50 -2.52 10.38
N SER A 106 23.89 -2.92 11.59
CA SER A 106 25.04 -3.81 11.77
C SER A 106 24.84 -5.12 11.00
N GLY A 107 25.79 -5.44 10.11
CA GLY A 107 25.77 -6.66 9.29
C GLY A 107 24.95 -6.55 7.99
N ALA A 108 24.36 -5.39 7.70
CA ALA A 108 23.68 -5.17 6.42
C ALA A 108 24.67 -5.14 5.25
N SER A 109 24.16 -5.44 4.05
CA SER A 109 24.90 -5.19 2.81
C SER A 109 25.10 -3.69 2.60
N THR A 110 26.23 -3.30 2.03
CA THR A 110 26.49 -1.91 1.65
C THR A 110 25.59 -1.48 0.48
N LEU A 111 24.96 -0.31 0.61
CA LEU A 111 24.21 0.32 -0.48
C LEU A 111 25.16 0.79 -1.60
N PRO A 112 24.94 0.44 -2.88
CA PRO A 112 25.71 0.97 -4.01
C PRO A 112 25.61 2.50 -4.12
N ASP A 113 26.59 3.15 -4.77
CA ASP A 113 26.57 4.62 -4.94
C ASP A 113 25.46 5.12 -5.89
N SER A 114 24.89 4.21 -6.68
CA SER A 114 23.73 4.47 -7.54
C SER A 114 22.85 3.24 -7.65
N ILE A 115 21.54 3.44 -7.63
CA ILE A 115 20.54 2.38 -7.82
C ILE A 115 19.41 2.87 -8.73
N SER A 116 18.70 1.94 -9.35
CA SER A 116 17.45 2.23 -10.06
C SER A 116 16.32 1.56 -9.30
N VAL A 117 15.23 2.30 -9.06
CA VAL A 117 14.03 1.78 -8.40
C VAL A 117 12.81 2.04 -9.28
N THR A 118 11.87 1.11 -9.29
CA THR A 118 10.58 1.29 -9.95
C THR A 118 9.62 1.99 -9.00
N VAL A 119 8.92 3.01 -9.50
CA VAL A 119 7.95 3.82 -8.76
C VAL A 119 6.74 4.14 -9.64
N ASP A 120 5.72 4.74 -9.02
CA ASP A 120 4.52 5.17 -9.73
C ASP A 120 4.85 6.18 -10.84
N GLY A 121 4.29 5.91 -12.03
CA GLY A 121 4.43 6.76 -13.19
C GLY A 121 3.13 7.47 -13.52
N TRP A 122 2.42 6.96 -14.52
CA TRP A 122 1.25 7.61 -15.08
C TRP A 122 0.10 6.63 -15.29
N GLN A 123 -1.12 7.16 -15.25
CA GLN A 123 -2.27 6.55 -15.89
C GLN A 123 -2.51 7.24 -17.22
N ALA A 124 -2.49 6.48 -18.31
CA ALA A 124 -2.73 6.97 -19.66
C ALA A 124 -4.14 6.59 -20.13
N LYS A 125 -4.81 7.52 -20.80
CA LYS A 125 -6.09 7.28 -21.50
C LYS A 125 -6.11 8.09 -22.79
N GLY A 126 -6.08 7.40 -23.93
CA GLY A 126 -5.92 8.05 -25.24
C GLY A 126 -4.62 8.86 -25.29
N THR A 127 -4.71 10.17 -25.57
CA THR A 127 -3.55 11.08 -25.56
C THR A 127 -3.29 11.74 -24.20
N GLY A 128 -4.18 11.56 -23.23
CA GLY A 128 -4.05 12.13 -21.89
C GLY A 128 -3.19 11.26 -20.98
N ARG A 129 -2.41 11.91 -20.11
CA ARG A 129 -1.65 11.26 -19.04
C ARG A 129 -1.88 11.99 -17.73
N ILE A 130 -2.11 11.24 -16.67
CA ILE A 130 -2.26 11.74 -15.32
C ILE A 130 -1.15 11.12 -14.48
N ARG A 131 -0.48 11.96 -13.68
CA ARG A 131 0.56 11.51 -12.76
C ARG A 131 -0.09 10.67 -11.67
N VAL A 132 0.48 9.50 -11.38
CA VAL A 132 0.08 8.66 -10.26
C VAL A 132 1.15 8.76 -9.18
N GLY A 133 0.71 8.76 -7.93
CA GLY A 133 1.56 8.64 -6.75
C GLY A 133 0.82 7.88 -5.67
N SER A 134 1.54 7.58 -4.60
CA SER A 134 0.95 6.97 -3.41
C SER A 134 0.66 8.05 -2.36
N ASP A 135 -0.41 7.88 -1.60
CA ASP A 135 -0.76 8.80 -0.53
C ASP A 135 0.34 8.82 0.55
N ASN A 136 0.58 9.99 1.14
CA ASN A 136 1.53 10.23 2.21
C ASN A 136 3.00 9.91 1.88
N THR A 137 3.41 9.94 0.61
CA THR A 137 4.82 9.72 0.22
C THR A 137 5.25 10.58 -0.97
N SER A 138 6.56 10.78 -1.08
CA SER A 138 7.15 11.51 -2.21
C SER A 138 7.10 10.68 -3.48
N ARG A 139 6.86 11.32 -4.63
CA ARG A 139 6.83 10.62 -5.92
C ARG A 139 8.22 10.27 -6.44
N LEU A 140 9.29 10.86 -5.92
CA LEU A 140 10.66 10.77 -6.46
C LEU A 140 10.78 11.46 -7.83
N GLU A 141 10.56 12.76 -7.83
CA GLU A 141 10.72 13.64 -8.98
C GLU A 141 12.19 13.99 -9.24
N VAL A 142 12.57 14.10 -10.52
CA VAL A 142 13.93 14.44 -10.94
C VAL A 142 14.36 15.80 -10.39
N GLY A 143 15.59 15.88 -9.88
CA GLY A 143 16.20 17.11 -9.37
C GLY A 143 16.06 17.31 -7.86
N HIS A 144 15.16 16.60 -7.20
CA HIS A 144 14.95 16.67 -5.75
C HIS A 144 15.85 15.70 -4.97
N ASP A 145 16.09 16.05 -3.71
CA ASP A 145 16.73 15.20 -2.71
C ASP A 145 15.71 14.53 -1.81
N TYR A 146 15.98 13.29 -1.43
CA TYR A 146 15.13 12.49 -0.56
C TYR A 146 15.95 11.77 0.48
N LEU A 147 15.40 11.66 1.69
CA LEU A 147 15.90 10.77 2.72
C LEU A 147 15.12 9.47 2.64
N ILE A 148 15.81 8.37 2.32
CA ILE A 148 15.16 7.08 2.08
C ILE A 148 15.72 6.01 3.02
N ALA A 149 14.83 5.29 3.68
CA ALA A 149 15.11 4.02 4.32
C ALA A 149 15.01 2.90 3.27
N PHE A 150 16.11 2.17 3.08
CA PHE A 150 16.24 1.09 2.12
C PHE A 150 16.33 -0.26 2.82
N ALA A 151 15.75 -1.27 2.18
CA ALA A 151 16.01 -2.68 2.47
C ALA A 151 16.51 -3.38 1.21
N ARG A 152 17.27 -4.45 1.40
CA ARG A 152 17.62 -5.37 0.32
C ARG A 152 16.70 -6.58 0.37
N PHE A 153 15.92 -6.77 -0.68
CA PHE A 153 14.91 -7.83 -0.75
C PHE A 153 15.51 -9.17 -1.23
N SER A 154 14.71 -10.23 -1.17
CA SER A 154 15.13 -11.61 -1.45
C SER A 154 15.63 -11.84 -2.89
N ASP A 155 15.18 -11.03 -3.84
CA ASP A 155 15.69 -10.98 -5.23
C ASP A 155 17.07 -10.28 -5.35
N GLY A 156 17.57 -9.73 -4.24
CA GLY A 156 18.84 -9.04 -4.14
C GLY A 156 18.77 -7.55 -4.51
N VAL A 157 17.58 -7.02 -4.82
CA VAL A 157 17.34 -5.64 -5.25
C VAL A 157 17.18 -4.73 -4.03
N TRP A 158 17.68 -3.50 -4.16
CA TRP A 158 17.47 -2.43 -3.19
C TRP A 158 16.21 -1.65 -3.55
N SER A 159 15.33 -1.45 -2.58
CA SER A 159 14.12 -0.63 -2.75
C SER A 159 13.84 0.15 -1.47
N PRO A 160 13.09 1.28 -1.53
CA PRO A 160 12.55 1.91 -0.33
C PRO A 160 11.77 0.89 0.51
N LEU A 161 11.82 1.06 1.82
CA LEU A 161 11.19 0.16 2.78
C LEU A 161 9.66 0.15 2.65
N GLY A 162 9.08 1.30 2.32
CA GLY A 162 7.65 1.56 2.17
C GLY A 162 7.41 3.06 1.95
N SER A 163 6.15 3.48 1.89
CA SER A 163 5.73 4.87 1.69
C SER A 163 6.24 5.77 2.83
N GLY A 164 6.21 5.29 4.07
CA GLY A 164 6.76 5.96 5.26
C GLY A 164 8.29 5.99 5.29
N GLY A 165 8.96 5.25 4.39
CA GLY A 165 10.40 5.19 4.23
C GLY A 165 10.98 6.22 3.26
N VAL A 166 10.17 7.08 2.63
CA VAL A 166 10.61 8.06 1.62
C VAL A 166 10.19 9.46 2.04
N LEU A 167 11.15 10.28 2.49
CA LEU A 167 10.88 11.63 3.00
C LEU A 167 11.53 12.69 2.11
N PRO A 168 10.86 13.84 1.85
CA PRO A 168 11.46 14.96 1.13
C PRO A 168 12.67 15.54 1.90
N TYR A 169 13.76 15.88 1.21
CA TYR A 169 15.03 16.32 1.82
C TYR A 169 15.78 17.44 1.06
N ASP A 170 15.07 18.36 0.43
CA ASP A 170 15.73 19.52 -0.16
C ASP A 170 16.34 20.45 0.90
N ASN A 171 17.34 21.24 0.50
CA ASN A 171 17.98 22.25 1.33
C ASN A 171 18.51 21.71 2.68
N ASN A 172 18.91 20.43 2.70
CA ASN A 172 19.46 19.73 3.87
C ASN A 172 18.47 19.68 5.05
N ARG A 173 17.18 19.55 4.76
CA ARG A 173 16.10 19.51 5.75
C ARG A 173 15.03 18.49 5.37
N VAL A 174 14.77 17.54 6.27
CA VAL A 174 13.62 16.63 6.10
C VAL A 174 12.33 17.43 6.09
N GLY A 175 11.40 17.10 5.20
CA GLY A 175 10.11 17.78 5.09
C GLY A 175 10.11 18.96 4.10
N GLU A 176 11.26 19.29 3.50
CA GLU A 176 11.37 20.32 2.47
C GLU A 176 11.60 19.66 1.11
N GLY A 177 10.91 20.09 0.07
CA GLY A 177 11.05 19.53 -1.28
C GLY A 177 9.77 18.86 -1.78
N GLU A 178 9.90 17.91 -2.71
CA GLU A 178 8.74 17.29 -3.35
C GLU A 178 8.06 16.23 -2.46
N PHE A 179 6.74 16.36 -2.32
CA PHE A 179 5.87 15.43 -1.63
C PHE A 179 4.54 15.33 -2.39
N GLU A 180 4.09 14.10 -2.69
CA GLU A 180 2.86 13.84 -3.46
C GLU A 180 2.78 14.59 -4.81
N GLY A 181 3.93 14.89 -5.41
CA GLY A 181 4.11 15.61 -6.67
C GLY A 181 4.04 17.13 -6.60
N GLU A 182 3.98 17.70 -5.39
CA GLU A 182 4.06 19.14 -5.19
C GLU A 182 5.25 19.50 -4.28
N VAL A 183 5.83 20.68 -4.50
CA VAL A 183 6.91 21.18 -3.65
C VAL A 183 6.31 21.77 -2.37
N VAL A 184 6.73 21.24 -1.22
CA VAL A 184 6.27 21.64 0.10
C VAL A 184 7.39 22.23 0.95
N THR A 185 7.00 23.05 1.92
CA THR A 185 7.89 23.53 2.98
C THR A 185 7.82 22.60 4.18
N VAL A 186 8.84 22.66 5.05
CA VAL A 186 8.86 21.90 6.32
C VAL A 186 7.59 22.09 7.14
N ASP A 187 7.08 23.32 7.25
CA ASP A 187 5.89 23.62 8.06
C ASP A 187 4.61 23.03 7.46
N ALA A 188 4.48 23.06 6.13
CA ALA A 188 3.38 22.42 5.42
C ALA A 188 3.44 20.91 5.60
N TYR A 189 4.60 20.30 5.33
CA TYR A 189 4.83 18.85 5.49
C TYR A 189 4.56 18.39 6.93
N ARG A 190 5.14 19.07 7.93
CA ARG A 190 4.92 18.75 9.34
C ARG A 190 3.45 18.86 9.74
N SER A 191 2.70 19.77 9.12
CA SER A 191 1.26 19.91 9.37
C SER A 191 0.42 18.80 8.75
N VAL A 192 0.86 18.20 7.65
CA VAL A 192 0.29 16.96 7.12
C VAL A 192 0.57 15.82 8.10
N MET A 193 1.84 15.59 8.43
CA MET A 193 2.26 14.48 9.30
C MET A 193 1.64 14.56 10.71
N ARG A 194 1.39 15.77 11.24
CA ARG A 194 0.71 15.95 12.53
C ARG A 194 -0.69 15.32 12.55
N ARG A 195 -1.39 15.26 11.41
CA ARG A 195 -2.74 14.68 11.33
C ARG A 195 -2.73 13.15 11.41
N GLN A 196 -1.57 12.53 11.23
CA GLN A 196 -1.37 11.09 11.33
C GLN A 196 -0.96 10.64 12.74
N LEU A 197 -0.85 11.57 13.70
CA LEU A 197 -0.51 11.20 15.08
C LEU A 197 -1.65 10.44 15.73
N VAL A 198 -1.36 9.23 16.21
CA VAL A 198 -2.27 8.40 17.00
C VAL A 198 -1.80 8.39 18.45
N VAL A 199 -2.73 8.61 19.38
CA VAL A 199 -2.41 8.66 20.81
C VAL A 199 -2.06 7.26 21.30
N GLY A 200 -0.90 7.11 21.92
CA GLY A 200 -0.43 5.84 22.48
C GLY A 200 0.45 5.02 21.52
N GLU A 201 0.56 5.44 20.26
CA GLU A 201 1.46 4.84 19.27
C GLU A 201 2.78 5.62 19.18
N GLU A 202 3.79 5.01 18.55
CA GLU A 202 5.04 5.72 18.25
C GLU A 202 4.78 6.85 17.25
N GLU A 203 5.33 8.04 17.50
CA GLU A 203 5.26 9.13 16.54
C GLU A 203 5.94 8.74 15.21
N PRO A 204 5.31 9.02 14.05
CA PRO A 204 5.88 8.71 12.74
C PRO A 204 7.26 9.34 12.56
N MET A 205 8.17 8.60 11.92
CA MET A 205 9.52 9.07 11.61
C MET A 205 9.47 10.36 10.80
N ALA A 206 8.53 10.47 9.86
CA ALA A 206 8.25 11.67 9.10
C ALA A 206 7.99 12.91 9.98
N PHE A 207 7.17 12.78 11.02
CA PHE A 207 6.87 13.88 11.95
C PHE A 207 8.07 14.24 12.85
N ARG A 208 8.75 13.22 13.38
CA ARG A 208 9.92 13.40 14.26
C ARG A 208 11.09 14.03 13.53
N ALA A 209 11.32 13.63 12.28
CA ALA A 209 12.42 14.09 11.47
C ALA A 209 12.15 15.43 10.77
N ALA A 210 10.89 15.84 10.56
CA ALA A 210 10.57 17.09 9.89
C ALA A 210 11.33 18.31 10.46
N GLY A 211 12.08 18.98 9.59
CA GLY A 211 12.95 20.14 9.87
C GLY A 211 14.36 19.79 10.33
N GLN A 212 14.67 18.50 10.52
CA GLN A 212 16.00 18.05 10.93
C GLN A 212 16.92 17.86 9.71
N PRO A 213 18.23 18.15 9.86
CA PRO A 213 19.25 17.66 8.93
C PRO A 213 19.59 16.18 9.20
N THR A 214 20.42 15.57 8.35
CA THR A 214 20.88 14.17 8.49
C THR A 214 21.50 13.86 9.85
N SER A 215 22.16 14.82 10.51
CA SER A 215 22.72 14.62 11.85
C SER A 215 21.64 14.40 12.93
N GLY A 216 20.48 15.06 12.80
CA GLY A 216 19.33 14.85 13.66
C GLY A 216 18.70 13.48 13.45
N VAL A 217 18.50 13.10 12.17
CA VAL A 217 18.02 11.77 11.78
C VAL A 217 18.94 10.67 12.28
N ARG A 218 20.26 10.82 12.10
CA ARG A 218 21.25 9.86 12.58
C ARG A 218 21.19 9.70 14.10
N LYS A 219 20.97 10.78 14.84
CA LYS A 219 20.80 10.73 16.30
C LYS A 219 19.52 9.98 16.68
N LEU A 220 18.41 10.19 15.97
CA LEU A 220 17.16 9.46 16.17
C LEU A 220 17.40 7.96 15.96
N LEU A 221 17.88 7.55 14.79
CA LEU A 221 18.06 6.13 14.44
C LEU A 221 19.09 5.41 15.32
N ARG A 222 20.16 6.07 15.75
CA ARG A 222 21.14 5.48 16.70
C ARG A 222 20.59 5.38 18.12
N GLY A 223 19.62 6.21 18.47
CA GLY A 223 18.94 6.20 19.76
C GLY A 223 17.77 5.22 19.84
N THR A 224 17.29 4.73 18.69
CA THR A 224 16.19 3.76 18.60
C THR A 224 16.76 2.34 18.63
N ALA A 225 16.23 1.51 19.52
CA ALA A 225 16.50 0.08 19.51
C ALA A 225 15.56 -0.59 18.49
N PRO A 226 16.03 -1.57 17.71
CA PRO A 226 15.12 -2.38 16.91
C PRO A 226 14.20 -3.20 17.80
N ASP A 227 13.06 -3.59 17.24
CA ASP A 227 12.19 -4.58 17.86
C ASP A 227 12.99 -5.86 18.15
N PRO A 228 13.01 -6.34 19.40
CA PRO A 228 13.81 -7.50 19.77
C PRO A 228 13.34 -8.81 19.11
N GLU A 229 12.06 -8.95 18.80
CA GLU A 229 11.50 -10.12 18.13
C GLU A 229 11.85 -10.15 16.65
N ILE A 230 12.06 -8.99 16.03
CA ILE A 230 12.51 -8.87 14.64
C ILE A 230 14.03 -9.01 14.54
N ALA A 231 14.76 -8.45 15.51
CA ALA A 231 16.22 -8.41 15.51
C ALA A 231 16.89 -9.78 15.44
N GLN A 232 16.22 -10.84 15.91
CA GLN A 232 16.71 -12.22 15.80
C GLN A 232 16.73 -12.76 14.36
N TYR A 233 16.06 -12.10 13.41
CA TYR A 233 15.91 -12.51 12.01
C TYR A 233 16.66 -11.59 11.03
N PHE A 234 17.64 -10.83 11.52
CA PHE A 234 18.43 -9.87 10.75
C PHE A 234 19.27 -10.46 9.61
N ASP A 235 19.35 -11.79 9.52
CA ASP A 235 19.91 -12.55 8.41
C ASP A 235 18.92 -12.77 7.25
N LEU A 236 17.63 -12.54 7.47
CA LEU A 236 16.58 -12.59 6.45
C LEU A 236 16.36 -11.21 5.79
N ASP A 237 15.70 -11.19 4.63
CA ASP A 237 15.21 -9.94 4.04
C ASP A 237 14.02 -9.37 4.84
N ALA A 238 13.68 -8.10 4.61
CA ALA A 238 12.68 -7.38 5.40
C ALA A 238 11.30 -8.07 5.42
N VAL A 239 10.84 -8.62 4.28
CA VAL A 239 9.54 -9.29 4.19
C VAL A 239 9.58 -10.58 4.98
N ALA A 240 10.61 -11.41 4.78
CA ALA A 240 10.77 -12.64 5.53
C ALA A 240 10.92 -12.38 7.04
N ARG A 241 11.55 -11.28 7.47
CA ARG A 241 11.57 -10.85 8.89
C ARG A 241 10.16 -10.59 9.41
N HIS A 242 9.39 -9.79 8.66
CA HIS A 242 8.01 -9.47 9.02
C HIS A 242 7.15 -10.74 9.12
N GLU A 243 7.23 -11.64 8.14
CA GLU A 243 6.48 -12.91 8.16
C GLU A 243 6.80 -13.79 9.39
N LYS A 244 8.04 -13.75 9.91
CA LYS A 244 8.41 -14.51 11.11
C LYS A 244 7.71 -14.03 12.37
N VAL A 245 7.48 -12.73 12.49
CA VAL A 245 6.87 -12.11 13.68
C VAL A 245 5.37 -11.90 13.52
N ALA A 246 4.91 -11.60 12.29
CA ALA A 246 3.50 -11.57 11.94
C ALA A 246 2.84 -12.96 12.11
N GLY A 247 3.63 -14.04 12.10
CA GLY A 247 3.19 -15.39 12.45
C GLY A 247 3.06 -15.69 13.96
N VAL A 248 3.29 -14.72 14.85
CA VAL A 248 3.17 -14.88 16.32
C VAL A 248 2.04 -14.01 16.91
N ALA A 249 1.53 -13.02 16.18
CA ALA A 249 0.34 -12.26 16.55
C ALA A 249 -0.57 -12.08 15.32
N ASP A 250 -1.62 -12.90 15.31
CA ASP A 250 -2.85 -12.76 14.54
C ASP A 250 -2.74 -12.76 13.00
N THR A 251 -3.65 -13.49 12.37
CA THR A 251 -4.25 -13.04 11.10
C THR A 251 -5.49 -12.21 11.46
N PRO A 252 -5.42 -10.90 11.72
CA PRO A 252 -6.59 -10.04 11.65
C PRO A 252 -6.44 -9.12 10.43
N ASP A 253 -7.47 -9.10 9.60
CA ASP A 253 -7.88 -7.97 8.76
C ASP A 253 -8.22 -8.33 7.32
N THR A 254 -7.92 -9.52 6.79
CA THR A 254 -8.57 -9.94 5.52
C THR A 254 -10.03 -10.28 5.74
N PHE A 255 -10.35 -11.08 6.76
CA PHE A 255 -11.74 -11.44 7.07
C PHE A 255 -12.57 -10.21 7.42
N CYS A 256 -12.07 -9.34 8.30
CA CYS A 256 -12.83 -8.17 8.75
C CYS A 256 -12.86 -7.02 7.73
N SER A 257 -11.83 -6.86 6.89
CA SER A 257 -11.93 -5.92 5.75
C SER A 257 -12.99 -6.38 4.74
N VAL A 258 -13.07 -7.68 4.44
CA VAL A 258 -14.09 -8.23 3.53
C VAL A 258 -15.49 -8.15 4.17
N ALA A 259 -15.58 -8.24 5.49
CA ALA A 259 -16.84 -8.10 6.21
C ALA A 259 -17.28 -6.64 6.44
N SER A 260 -16.37 -5.66 6.34
CA SER A 260 -16.64 -4.25 6.63
C SER A 260 -17.86 -3.69 5.88
N PRO A 261 -18.05 -3.98 4.58
CA PRO A 261 -19.23 -3.50 3.85
C PRO A 261 -20.58 -4.04 4.39
N LEU A 262 -20.58 -5.14 5.15
CA LEU A 262 -21.79 -5.73 5.76
C LEU A 262 -22.23 -5.02 7.05
N THR A 263 -21.44 -4.06 7.54
CA THR A 263 -21.72 -3.37 8.80
C THR A 263 -22.89 -2.39 8.68
N VAL A 264 -23.61 -2.17 9.79
CA VAL A 264 -24.78 -1.27 9.82
C VAL A 264 -24.43 0.17 9.42
N SER A 265 -23.18 0.60 9.64
CA SER A 265 -22.69 1.93 9.27
C SER A 265 -22.57 2.17 7.77
N GLU A 266 -22.37 1.12 6.96
CA GLU A 266 -21.94 1.26 5.57
C GLU A 266 -23.08 1.43 4.55
N LYS A 267 -24.36 1.49 4.97
CA LYS A 267 -25.55 1.67 4.10
C LYS A 267 -25.52 0.85 2.80
N SER A 268 -24.85 -0.31 2.81
CA SER A 268 -24.57 -1.06 1.59
C SER A 268 -25.84 -1.75 1.09
N ARG A 269 -25.96 -1.80 -0.25
CA ARG A 269 -27.04 -2.51 -0.93
C ARG A 269 -26.46 -3.73 -1.63
N TYR A 270 -27.09 -4.88 -1.44
CA TYR A 270 -26.68 -6.13 -2.07
C TYR A 270 -27.87 -6.80 -2.73
N THR A 271 -27.66 -7.25 -3.97
CA THR A 271 -28.47 -8.31 -4.56
C THR A 271 -28.19 -9.65 -3.87
N PRO A 272 -29.06 -10.67 -4.02
CA PRO A 272 -28.83 -11.99 -3.42
C PRO A 272 -27.52 -12.64 -3.89
N ASN A 273 -27.12 -12.42 -5.14
CA ASN A 273 -25.88 -12.96 -5.71
C ASN A 273 -24.63 -12.27 -5.16
N GLU A 274 -24.64 -10.95 -5.03
CA GLU A 274 -23.51 -10.22 -4.45
C GLU A 274 -23.32 -10.59 -2.98
N LEU A 275 -24.41 -10.64 -2.21
CA LEU A 275 -24.35 -11.06 -0.82
C LEU A 275 -23.85 -12.51 -0.68
N ALA A 276 -24.30 -13.42 -1.54
CA ALA A 276 -23.82 -14.80 -1.57
C ALA A 276 -22.32 -14.90 -1.90
N SER A 277 -21.82 -14.06 -2.81
CA SER A 277 -20.39 -13.99 -3.15
C SER A 277 -19.57 -13.57 -1.94
N VAL A 278 -19.93 -12.46 -1.29
CA VAL A 278 -19.22 -11.95 -0.10
C VAL A 278 -19.19 -12.99 1.01
N LEU A 279 -20.31 -13.67 1.27
CA LEU A 279 -20.39 -14.73 2.28
C LEU A 279 -19.55 -15.96 1.92
N THR A 280 -19.42 -16.29 0.64
CA THR A 280 -18.56 -17.38 0.16
C THR A 280 -17.09 -17.04 0.36
N ASP A 281 -16.70 -15.80 0.08
CA ASP A 281 -15.33 -15.32 0.29
C ASP A 281 -14.98 -15.31 1.77
N LEU A 282 -15.87 -14.81 2.64
CA LEU A 282 -15.72 -14.88 4.10
C LEU A 282 -15.57 -16.32 4.60
N ALA A 283 -16.35 -17.27 4.04
CA ALA A 283 -16.27 -18.68 4.41
C ALA A 283 -14.92 -19.31 4.04
N ALA A 284 -14.31 -18.88 2.93
CA ALA A 284 -12.99 -19.35 2.50
C ALA A 284 -11.85 -18.79 3.39
N MET A 285 -12.08 -17.65 4.05
CA MET A 285 -11.09 -16.95 4.88
C MET A 285 -11.15 -17.31 6.37
N THR A 286 -12.16 -18.07 6.81
CA THR A 286 -12.35 -18.40 8.23
C THR A 286 -11.94 -19.84 8.59
N SER A 287 -11.89 -20.14 9.88
CA SER A 287 -11.57 -21.47 10.38
C SER A 287 -12.65 -22.51 10.00
N LYS A 288 -12.25 -23.79 9.95
CA LYS A 288 -13.13 -24.91 9.54
C LYS A 288 -14.42 -25.04 10.36
N SER A 289 -14.48 -24.52 11.59
CA SER A 289 -15.67 -24.56 12.43
C SER A 289 -16.70 -23.48 12.09
N VAL A 290 -16.31 -22.45 11.33
CA VAL A 290 -17.11 -21.24 11.07
C VAL A 290 -17.63 -21.20 9.64
N ALA A 291 -16.86 -21.73 8.69
CA ALA A 291 -17.23 -21.82 7.27
C ALA A 291 -18.61 -22.44 6.98
N PRO A 292 -19.12 -23.45 7.73
CA PRO A 292 -20.40 -24.09 7.39
C PRO A 292 -21.62 -23.16 7.43
N SER A 293 -21.71 -22.23 8.39
CA SER A 293 -22.87 -21.32 8.47
C SER A 293 -22.88 -20.29 7.35
N LEU A 294 -21.69 -19.76 7.01
CA LEU A 294 -21.51 -18.82 5.91
C LEU A 294 -21.82 -19.48 4.55
N HIS A 295 -21.28 -20.69 4.31
CA HIS A 295 -21.59 -21.46 3.10
C HIS A 295 -23.07 -21.84 2.99
N SER A 296 -23.68 -22.29 4.10
CA SER A 296 -25.11 -22.64 4.12
C SER A 296 -25.97 -21.42 3.80
N TYR A 297 -25.59 -20.25 4.32
CA TYR A 297 -26.33 -19.04 4.06
C TYR A 297 -26.18 -18.54 2.62
N ALA A 298 -24.95 -18.50 2.10
CA ALA A 298 -24.64 -18.17 0.71
C ALA A 298 -25.39 -19.08 -0.29
N ALA A 299 -25.40 -20.39 -0.04
CA ALA A 299 -26.14 -21.35 -0.86
C ALA A 299 -27.66 -21.07 -0.83
N SER A 300 -28.21 -20.71 0.34
CA SER A 300 -29.64 -20.39 0.45
C SER A 300 -30.05 -19.16 -0.38
N LEU A 301 -29.17 -18.15 -0.45
CA LEU A 301 -29.38 -16.94 -1.27
C LEU A 301 -29.39 -17.27 -2.76
N GLN A 302 -28.43 -18.08 -3.23
CA GLN A 302 -28.32 -18.50 -4.63
C GLN A 302 -29.52 -19.36 -5.08
N THR A 303 -30.11 -20.14 -4.17
CA THR A 303 -31.32 -20.93 -4.49
C THR A 303 -32.62 -20.13 -4.46
N GLY A 304 -32.60 -18.94 -3.85
CA GLY A 304 -33.78 -18.08 -3.66
C GLY A 304 -34.11 -17.17 -4.84
N ASP A 305 -33.19 -16.98 -5.77
CA ASP A 305 -33.26 -15.99 -6.88
C ASP A 305 -34.24 -16.37 -8.02
N GLY A 306 -35.26 -17.19 -7.73
CA GLY A 306 -36.27 -17.58 -8.73
C GLY A 306 -37.41 -18.50 -8.27
N THR A 307 -37.48 -18.91 -7.00
CA THR A 307 -38.63 -19.68 -6.47
C THR A 307 -38.87 -19.36 -4.99
N SER A 308 -40.08 -19.66 -4.50
CA SER A 308 -40.59 -19.47 -3.12
C SER A 308 -39.80 -20.22 -2.01
N ALA A 309 -38.52 -20.49 -2.21
CA ALA A 309 -37.63 -21.05 -1.21
C ALA A 309 -37.40 -20.04 -0.08
N THR A 310 -37.56 -20.49 1.15
CA THR A 310 -37.36 -19.65 2.33
C THR A 310 -35.86 -19.55 2.63
N VAL A 311 -35.36 -18.32 2.69
CA VAL A 311 -34.00 -18.00 3.12
C VAL A 311 -33.71 -18.69 4.47
N ASP A 312 -32.54 -19.33 4.60
CA ASP A 312 -32.16 -20.03 5.84
C ASP A 312 -31.86 -19.02 6.96
N ASN A 313 -32.91 -18.65 7.70
CA ASN A 313 -32.85 -17.70 8.80
C ASN A 313 -31.91 -18.16 9.93
N SER A 314 -31.68 -19.47 10.08
CA SER A 314 -30.79 -20.00 11.12
C SER A 314 -29.34 -19.80 10.71
N ALA A 315 -28.99 -20.15 9.47
CA ALA A 315 -27.66 -19.91 8.91
C ALA A 315 -27.34 -18.41 8.83
N ARG A 316 -28.33 -17.56 8.51
CA ARG A 316 -28.19 -16.09 8.51
C ARG A 316 -27.77 -15.56 9.88
N LYS A 317 -28.55 -15.88 10.93
CA LYS A 317 -28.25 -15.41 12.30
C LYS A 317 -26.91 -15.93 12.82
N ALA A 318 -26.55 -17.16 12.47
CA ALA A 318 -25.26 -17.73 12.81
C ALA A 318 -24.10 -17.02 12.09
N SER A 319 -24.30 -16.61 10.83
CA SER A 319 -23.33 -15.82 10.05
C SER A 319 -23.14 -14.42 10.64
N ILE A 320 -24.22 -13.73 11.02
CA ILE A 320 -24.15 -12.43 11.73
C ILE A 320 -23.34 -12.57 13.02
N THR A 321 -23.77 -13.46 13.92
CA THR A 321 -23.12 -13.67 15.23
C THR A 321 -21.64 -13.97 15.09
N THR A 322 -21.29 -14.73 14.05
CA THR A 322 -19.91 -15.05 13.72
C THR A 322 -19.15 -13.80 13.34
N ILE A 323 -19.60 -13.05 12.33
CA ILE A 323 -18.88 -11.89 11.83
C ILE A 323 -18.74 -10.83 12.94
N GLU A 324 -19.79 -10.60 13.72
CA GLU A 324 -19.75 -9.67 14.86
C GLU A 324 -18.74 -10.10 15.93
N ARG A 325 -18.66 -11.40 16.23
CA ARG A 325 -17.70 -11.94 17.20
C ARG A 325 -16.26 -11.83 16.70
N GLU A 326 -16.00 -12.17 15.44
CA GLU A 326 -14.64 -12.15 14.88
C GLU A 326 -14.15 -10.72 14.61
N CYS A 327 -15.05 -9.78 14.27
CA CYS A 327 -14.68 -8.42 13.84
C CYS A 327 -15.00 -7.31 14.84
N GLY A 328 -15.72 -7.61 15.93
CA GLY A 328 -16.06 -6.62 16.95
C GLY A 328 -16.94 -5.47 16.44
N THR A 329 -17.65 -5.66 15.33
CA THR A 329 -18.51 -4.66 14.69
C THR A 329 -19.94 -5.16 14.57
N GLU A 330 -20.92 -4.26 14.56
CA GLU A 330 -22.34 -4.58 14.36
C GLU A 330 -22.61 -4.84 12.86
N VAL A 331 -23.17 -6.01 12.55
CA VAL A 331 -23.48 -6.41 11.17
C VAL A 331 -24.97 -6.20 10.92
N GLY A 332 -25.31 -5.72 9.73
CA GLY A 332 -26.71 -5.54 9.32
C GLY A 332 -27.48 -6.87 9.31
N GLU A 333 -28.77 -6.83 8.99
CA GLU A 333 -29.61 -8.03 9.01
C GLU A 333 -29.23 -9.10 7.95
N LEU A 334 -28.22 -8.80 7.11
CA LEU A 334 -27.79 -9.56 5.94
C LEU A 334 -28.98 -9.93 5.05
N LEU A 335 -29.88 -8.98 4.81
CA LEU A 335 -30.99 -9.18 3.89
C LEU A 335 -30.63 -8.54 2.55
N SER A 336 -31.01 -9.19 1.45
CA SER A 336 -31.05 -8.52 0.15
C SER A 336 -31.98 -7.33 0.25
N ASN A 337 -31.43 -6.14 0.02
CA ASN A 337 -32.13 -4.86 0.15
C ASN A 337 -32.03 -4.04 -1.14
N ASP A 338 -31.38 -4.59 -2.17
CA ASP A 338 -31.50 -4.09 -3.53
C ASP A 338 -32.59 -4.87 -4.27
N THR A 339 -33.62 -4.15 -4.71
CA THR A 339 -34.72 -4.70 -5.52
C THR A 339 -34.69 -4.14 -6.95
N ASP A 340 -33.65 -3.40 -7.33
CA ASP A 340 -33.54 -2.81 -8.68
C ASP A 340 -33.10 -3.86 -9.72
N SER A 341 -33.95 -4.86 -9.93
CA SER A 341 -33.98 -5.65 -11.16
C SER A 341 -35.27 -6.45 -11.28
N MET A 342 -36.42 -5.76 -11.38
CA MET A 342 -37.62 -6.29 -12.05
C MET A 342 -38.42 -5.15 -12.72
N GLU A 343 -37.82 -4.48 -13.71
CA GLU A 343 -38.52 -4.00 -14.91
C GLU A 343 -37.91 -4.67 -16.15
#